data_AF-A0A1U8N3X3-F1
#
_entry.id   AF-A0A1U8N3X3-F1
#
_cell.length_a   1.000
_cell.length_b   1.000
_cell.length_c   1.000
_cell.angle_alpha   90.00
_cell.angle_beta   90.00
_cell.angle_gamma   90.00
#
_symmetry.space_group_name_H-M   'P 1'
#
loop_
_entity.id
_entity.type
_entity.pdbx_description
1 polymer ?
#
loop_
_entity_poly.entity_id
_entity_poly.type
_entity_poly.pdbx_seq_one_letter_code
_entity_poly.pdbx_strand_id
1 'polypeptide(L)'
;MKASYNIGGHIITANAIEQSIFCFRTPRIGRWLETILSTALRKKSGEERQIISSNFGLPYAQPLACFALCTGAFSDPVLKVYTAPNVKEELEAAKRDFLQANVVVKKSKKVFLPRVLERFAKEASINSDDLLNWVLENVDKKLHNSIQKCMDGKSKKKPSHCIDWLPYSSRFRYIFSKDLTEKPWWV
;
A
#
# COMPACT_ATOMS: atom_id res chain seq x y z
N MET A 1 15.69 -17.56 3.98
CA MET A 1 15.61 -17.19 5.41
C MET A 1 14.44 -16.23 5.58
N LYS A 2 13.48 -16.46 6.50
CA LYS A 2 12.40 -15.51 6.80
C LYS A 2 12.79 -14.74 8.04
N ALA A 3 12.98 -13.43 7.94
CA ALA A 3 13.26 -12.59 9.10
C ALA A 3 12.04 -12.56 10.06
N SER A 4 12.32 -12.58 11.34
CA SER A 4 11.34 -12.45 12.43
C SER A 4 11.89 -11.55 13.53
N TYR A 5 10.99 -10.98 14.31
CA TYR A 5 11.26 -10.06 15.40
C TYR A 5 10.72 -10.63 16.70
N ASN A 6 11.41 -10.39 17.82
CA ASN A 6 10.85 -10.66 19.14
C ASN A 6 10.10 -9.42 19.62
N ILE A 7 8.78 -9.53 19.77
CA ILE A 7 7.91 -8.44 20.23
C ILE A 7 7.15 -8.97 21.44
N GLY A 8 7.44 -8.45 22.63
CA GLY A 8 6.79 -8.87 23.88
C GLY A 8 6.93 -10.37 24.18
N GLY A 9 8.03 -11.01 23.77
CA GLY A 9 8.25 -12.45 23.95
C GLY A 9 7.71 -13.33 22.81
N HIS A 10 7.05 -12.76 21.80
CA HIS A 10 6.51 -13.49 20.65
C HIS A 10 7.39 -13.32 19.42
N ILE A 11 7.61 -14.41 18.66
CA ILE A 11 8.36 -14.38 17.41
C ILE A 11 7.41 -13.99 16.26
N ILE A 12 7.50 -12.74 15.83
CA ILE A 12 6.59 -12.16 14.84
C ILE A 12 7.31 -11.98 13.50
N THR A 13 6.76 -12.58 12.44
CA THR A 13 7.26 -12.39 11.07
C THR A 13 6.64 -11.16 10.40
N ALA A 14 7.27 -10.62 9.36
CA ALA A 14 6.70 -9.52 8.58
C ALA A 14 5.28 -9.81 8.04
N ASN A 15 4.99 -11.08 7.69
CA ASN A 15 3.65 -11.48 7.26
C ASN A 15 2.63 -11.48 8.42
N ALA A 16 3.06 -11.87 9.63
CA ALA A 16 2.22 -11.79 10.82
C ALA A 16 1.90 -10.34 11.19
N ILE A 17 2.86 -9.43 11.04
CA ILE A 17 2.62 -7.98 11.23
C ILE A 17 1.49 -7.51 10.29
N GLU A 18 1.59 -7.77 8.99
CA GLU A 18 0.54 -7.33 8.06
C GLU A 18 -0.83 -7.96 8.34
N GLN A 19 -0.89 -9.28 8.53
CA GLN A 19 -2.17 -10.00 8.60
C GLN A 19 -2.83 -9.95 9.99
N SER A 20 -2.03 -10.03 11.06
CA SER A 20 -2.54 -10.11 12.44
C SER A 20 -2.47 -8.79 13.18
N ILE A 21 -1.51 -7.90 12.87
CA ILE A 21 -1.38 -6.60 13.53
C ILE A 21 -2.14 -5.52 12.74
N PHE A 22 -1.82 -5.34 11.46
CA PHE A 22 -2.50 -4.35 10.60
C PHE A 22 -3.81 -4.82 9.98
N CYS A 23 -4.19 -6.08 10.24
CA CYS A 23 -5.45 -6.68 9.80
C CYS A 23 -5.65 -6.74 8.27
N PHE A 24 -4.55 -6.80 7.50
CA PHE A 24 -4.59 -6.90 6.04
C PHE A 24 -5.14 -8.25 5.58
N ARG A 25 -6.01 -8.21 4.57
CA ARG A 25 -6.72 -9.40 4.07
C ARG A 25 -6.23 -9.87 2.71
N THR A 26 -5.48 -9.04 2.00
CA THR A 26 -5.03 -9.30 0.63
C THR A 26 -3.58 -9.82 0.59
N PRO A 27 -3.29 -10.83 -0.25
CA PRO A 27 -1.93 -11.33 -0.43
C PRO A 27 -1.04 -10.29 -1.12
N ARG A 28 0.26 -10.26 -0.79
CA ARG A 28 1.22 -9.29 -1.34
C ARG A 28 1.48 -9.48 -2.83
N ILE A 29 1.52 -10.72 -3.32
CA ILE A 29 1.87 -11.07 -4.70
C ILE A 29 0.90 -12.15 -5.22
N GLY A 30 0.34 -11.94 -6.41
CA GLY A 30 -0.28 -12.96 -7.28
C GLY A 30 -1.32 -13.91 -6.66
N ARG A 31 -2.59 -13.75 -7.09
CA ARG A 31 -3.82 -14.48 -6.67
C ARG A 31 -3.78 -16.01 -6.48
N TRP A 32 -2.74 -16.74 -6.85
CA TRP A 32 -2.79 -18.21 -6.90
C TRP A 32 -1.77 -18.91 -5.99
N LEU A 33 -0.48 -18.54 -6.04
CA LEU A 33 0.56 -19.19 -5.22
C LEU A 33 0.38 -18.90 -3.73
N GLU A 34 0.09 -17.65 -3.36
CA GLU A 34 -0.19 -17.28 -1.97
C GLU A 34 -1.49 -17.90 -1.45
N THR A 35 -2.51 -18.10 -2.28
CA THR A 35 -3.76 -18.75 -1.86
C THR A 35 -3.53 -20.22 -1.49
N ILE A 36 -2.67 -20.92 -2.23
CA ILE A 36 -2.31 -22.33 -1.96
C ILE A 36 -1.35 -22.43 -0.76
N LEU A 37 -0.36 -21.54 -0.66
CA LEU A 37 0.56 -21.50 0.48
C LEU A 37 -0.14 -21.06 1.78
N SER A 38 -1.08 -20.12 1.69
CA SER A 38 -1.83 -19.62 2.85
C SER A 38 -2.86 -20.62 3.35
N THR A 39 -3.48 -21.46 2.51
CA THR A 39 -4.37 -22.54 2.97
C THR A 39 -3.60 -23.65 3.68
N ALA A 40 -2.41 -24.02 3.17
CA ALA A 40 -1.53 -25.00 3.81
C ALA A 40 -0.96 -24.50 5.16
N LEU A 41 -0.59 -23.21 5.24
CA LEU A 41 -0.03 -22.60 6.45
C LEU A 41 -1.11 -22.17 7.47
N ARG A 42 -2.34 -21.87 7.05
CA ARG A 42 -3.47 -21.54 7.94
C ARG A 42 -3.82 -22.68 8.89
N LYS A 43 -3.63 -23.93 8.46
CA LYS A 43 -3.99 -25.11 9.26
C LYS A 43 -3.01 -25.39 10.41
N LYS A 44 -1.82 -24.79 10.40
CA LYS A 44 -0.73 -25.09 11.36
C LYS A 44 -0.43 -23.97 12.37
N SER A 45 -0.99 -22.76 12.22
CA SER A 45 -0.64 -21.59 13.06
C SER A 45 -1.85 -20.76 13.55
N GLY A 46 -3.05 -21.35 13.62
CA GLY A 46 -4.28 -20.62 13.98
C GLY A 46 -4.23 -19.97 15.36
N GLU A 47 -3.75 -20.71 16.36
CA GLU A 47 -3.63 -20.24 17.75
C GLU A 47 -2.61 -19.11 17.89
N GLU A 48 -1.40 -19.27 17.36
CA GLU A 48 -0.37 -18.23 17.42
C GLU A 48 -0.82 -16.92 16.75
N ARG A 49 -1.51 -17.01 15.61
CA ARG A 49 -2.10 -15.84 14.95
C ARG A 49 -3.18 -15.19 15.77
N GLN A 50 -4.01 -15.97 16.47
CA GLN A 50 -5.04 -15.45 17.36
C GLN A 50 -4.42 -14.75 18.56
N ILE A 51 -3.38 -15.32 19.17
CA ILE A 51 -2.65 -14.69 20.29
C ILE A 51 -2.00 -13.38 19.85
N ILE A 52 -1.32 -13.37 18.70
CA ILE A 52 -0.73 -12.13 18.17
C ILE A 52 -1.82 -11.09 17.88
N SER A 53 -2.93 -11.51 17.29
CA SER A 53 -4.05 -10.61 16.99
C SER A 53 -4.74 -10.09 18.24
N SER A 54 -4.84 -10.87 19.32
CA SER A 54 -5.45 -10.41 20.58
C SER A 54 -4.54 -9.47 21.35
N ASN A 55 -3.23 -9.69 21.30
CA ASN A 55 -2.27 -8.92 22.09
C ASN A 55 -1.79 -7.65 21.39
N PHE A 56 -1.66 -7.71 20.06
CA PHE A 56 -1.05 -6.63 19.26
C PHE A 56 -1.93 -6.15 18.10
N GLY A 57 -3.04 -6.84 17.82
CA GLY A 57 -3.92 -6.53 16.69
C GLY A 57 -4.58 -5.17 16.83
N LEU A 58 -4.65 -4.44 15.72
CA LEU A 58 -5.43 -3.21 15.66
C LEU A 58 -6.93 -3.54 15.57
N PRO A 59 -7.79 -2.72 16.20
CA PRO A 59 -9.23 -2.96 16.23
C PRO A 59 -9.88 -2.92 14.84
N TYR A 60 -9.26 -2.22 13.89
CA TYR A 60 -9.69 -2.16 12.50
C TYR A 60 -8.47 -2.11 11.56
N ALA A 61 -8.69 -2.48 10.31
CA ALA A 61 -7.65 -2.45 9.28
C ALA A 61 -7.10 -1.04 9.07
N GLN A 62 -5.78 -0.90 8.95
CA GLN A 62 -5.10 0.37 8.71
C GLN A 62 -4.55 0.44 7.28
N PRO A 63 -5.37 0.72 6.26
CA PRO A 63 -4.94 0.73 4.87
C PRO A 63 -3.83 1.75 4.59
N LEU A 64 -3.75 2.83 5.37
CA LEU A 64 -2.68 3.82 5.27
C LEU A 64 -1.29 3.21 5.49
N ALA A 65 -1.18 2.17 6.31
CA ALA A 65 0.09 1.46 6.53
C ALA A 65 0.63 0.84 5.23
N CYS A 66 -0.22 0.57 4.22
CA CYS A 66 0.25 0.13 2.90
C CYS A 66 1.26 1.08 2.27
N PHE A 67 1.16 2.38 2.54
CA PHE A 67 2.05 3.42 2.02
C PHE A 67 3.36 3.57 2.81
N ALA A 68 3.50 2.86 3.93
CA ALA A 68 4.72 2.81 4.74
C ALA A 68 5.50 1.50 4.57
N LEU A 69 4.85 0.44 4.07
CA LEU A 69 5.47 -0.87 3.96
C LEU A 69 6.21 -1.02 2.64
N CYS A 70 7.49 -1.38 2.73
CA CYS A 70 8.35 -1.64 1.59
C CYS A 70 8.92 -3.06 1.70
N THR A 71 8.68 -3.87 0.66
CA THR A 71 9.29 -5.20 0.50
C THR A 71 10.63 -5.15 -0.25
N GLY A 72 11.05 -3.95 -0.65
CA GLY A 72 12.24 -3.70 -1.45
C GLY A 72 12.01 -3.80 -2.95
N ALA A 73 10.77 -3.91 -3.42
CA ALA A 73 10.47 -3.89 -4.84
C ALA A 73 10.48 -2.46 -5.38
N PHE A 74 10.85 -2.28 -6.64
CA PHE A 74 10.90 -0.98 -7.29
C PHE A 74 9.55 -0.24 -7.26
N SER A 75 8.45 -0.99 -7.30
CA SER A 75 7.08 -0.45 -7.23
C SER A 75 6.58 -0.13 -5.82
N ASP A 76 7.38 -0.41 -4.78
CA ASP A 76 6.97 -0.19 -3.40
C ASP A 76 7.07 1.30 -3.00
N PRO A 77 6.36 1.71 -1.93
CA PRO A 77 6.50 3.04 -1.35
C PRO A 77 7.92 3.40 -0.89
N VAL A 78 8.14 4.70 -0.76
CA VAL A 78 9.37 5.28 -0.21
C VAL A 78 9.47 4.94 1.28
N LEU A 79 10.66 4.56 1.73
CA LEU A 79 10.96 4.34 3.14
C LEU A 79 11.02 5.66 3.88
N LYS A 80 10.26 5.73 4.98
CA LYS A 80 10.19 6.86 5.91
C LYS A 80 10.24 6.35 7.33
N VAL A 81 10.63 7.23 8.23
CA VAL A 81 10.55 7.01 9.68
C VAL A 81 9.34 7.76 10.18
N TYR A 82 8.54 7.09 11.00
CA TYR A 82 7.27 7.58 11.50
C TYR A 82 7.34 7.78 13.00
N THR A 83 6.72 8.85 13.49
CA THR A 83 6.68 9.22 14.89
C THR A 83 5.33 8.87 15.48
N ALA A 84 5.32 8.25 16.66
CA ALA A 84 4.07 7.90 17.35
C ALA A 84 3.05 9.07 17.45
N PRO A 85 3.43 10.32 17.79
CA PRO A 85 2.45 11.41 17.90
C PRO A 85 1.85 11.86 16.57
N ASN A 86 2.55 11.74 15.44
CA ASN A 86 2.09 12.26 14.14
C ASN A 86 1.89 11.15 13.09
N VAL A 87 1.89 9.88 13.50
CA VAL A 87 1.92 8.73 12.59
C VAL A 87 0.79 8.78 11.57
N LYS A 88 -0.39 9.28 11.95
CA LYS A 88 -1.54 9.38 11.05
C LYS A 88 -1.29 10.39 9.95
N GLU A 89 -0.88 11.60 10.31
CA GLU A 89 -0.59 12.71 9.40
C GLU A 89 0.58 12.38 8.47
N GLU A 90 1.61 11.71 8.99
CA GLU A 90 2.78 11.26 8.25
C GLU A 90 2.42 10.14 7.25
N LEU A 91 1.56 9.20 7.64
CA LEU A 91 1.05 8.17 6.73
C LEU A 91 0.17 8.76 5.63
N GLU A 92 -0.68 9.74 5.98
CA GLU A 92 -1.47 10.52 5.02
C GLU A 92 -0.57 11.27 4.02
N ALA A 93 0.52 11.87 4.49
CA ALA A 93 1.53 12.48 3.63
C ALA A 93 2.23 11.44 2.74
N ALA A 94 2.61 10.29 3.27
CA ALA A 94 3.22 9.21 2.50
C ALA A 94 2.30 8.68 1.38
N LYS A 95 0.99 8.57 1.64
CA LYS A 95 0.00 8.26 0.61
C LYS A 95 -0.01 9.30 -0.50
N ARG A 96 -0.13 10.59 -0.16
CA ARG A 96 -0.15 11.68 -1.15
C ARG A 96 1.12 11.70 -1.99
N ASP A 97 2.29 11.59 -1.37
CA ASP A 97 3.58 11.55 -2.05
C ASP A 97 3.69 10.35 -3.00
N PHE A 98 3.25 9.16 -2.55
CA PHE A 98 3.24 7.96 -3.36
C PHE A 98 2.37 8.12 -4.61
N LEU A 99 1.15 8.63 -4.44
CA LEU A 99 0.24 8.87 -5.55
C LEU A 99 0.81 9.91 -6.52
N GLN A 100 1.31 11.03 -6.01
CA GLN A 100 1.90 12.09 -6.82
C GLN A 100 3.09 11.59 -7.65
N ALA A 101 3.93 10.72 -7.09
CA ALA A 101 5.12 10.21 -7.76
C ALA A 101 4.83 9.10 -8.79
N ASN A 102 3.75 8.32 -8.61
CA ASN A 102 3.52 7.09 -9.38
C ASN A 102 2.30 7.13 -10.32
N VAL A 103 1.41 8.12 -10.17
CA VAL A 103 0.26 8.29 -11.07
C VAL A 103 0.66 9.14 -12.27
N VAL A 104 0.44 8.62 -13.47
CA VAL A 104 0.85 9.29 -14.72
C VAL A 104 -0.33 9.45 -15.66
N VAL A 105 -0.59 10.67 -16.12
CA VAL A 105 -1.59 10.94 -17.16
C VAL A 105 -0.86 11.09 -18.50
N LYS A 106 -1.17 10.23 -19.48
CA LYS A 106 -0.59 10.33 -20.83
C LYS A 106 -1.53 11.06 -21.79
N LYS A 107 -0.95 11.61 -22.87
CA LYS A 107 -1.67 12.29 -23.96
C LYS A 107 -2.80 11.45 -24.59
N SER A 108 -2.70 10.11 -24.51
CA SER A 108 -3.75 9.17 -24.94
C SER A 108 -5.02 9.20 -24.10
N LYS A 109 -5.18 10.17 -23.18
CA LYS A 109 -6.30 10.25 -22.22
C LYS A 109 -6.44 8.94 -21.44
N LYS A 110 -5.34 8.45 -20.90
CA LYS A 110 -5.27 7.28 -20.02
C LYS A 110 -4.52 7.65 -18.74
N VAL A 111 -5.04 7.17 -17.62
CA VAL A 111 -4.44 7.35 -16.30
C VAL A 111 -3.74 6.05 -15.93
N PHE A 112 -2.43 6.14 -15.74
CA PHE A 112 -1.60 5.01 -15.39
C PHE A 112 -1.43 4.95 -13.88
N LEU A 113 -1.86 3.85 -13.27
CA LEU A 113 -1.71 3.60 -11.84
C LEU A 113 -0.71 2.47 -11.58
N PRO A 114 0.11 2.54 -10.52
CA PRO A 114 0.99 1.43 -10.16
C PRO A 114 0.17 0.20 -9.75
N ARG A 115 0.54 -1.00 -10.23
CA ARG A 115 -0.24 -2.22 -9.97
C ARG A 115 -0.48 -2.50 -8.49
N VAL A 116 0.45 -2.11 -7.62
CA VAL A 116 0.32 -2.29 -6.16
C VAL A 116 -0.89 -1.54 -5.58
N LEU A 117 -1.34 -0.46 -6.23
CA LEU A 117 -2.50 0.31 -5.80
C LEU A 117 -3.81 -0.47 -5.90
N GLU A 118 -3.88 -1.49 -6.77
CA GLU A 118 -5.00 -2.43 -6.80
C GLU A 118 -5.16 -3.16 -5.46
N ARG A 119 -4.04 -3.51 -4.81
CA ARG A 119 -4.03 -4.13 -3.49
C ARG A 119 -4.40 -3.12 -2.41
N PHE A 120 -3.79 -1.94 -2.43
CA PHE A 120 -4.00 -0.92 -1.40
C PHE A 120 -5.45 -0.44 -1.36
N ALA A 121 -6.07 -0.28 -2.54
CA ALA A 121 -7.48 0.06 -2.65
C ALA A 121 -8.38 -0.99 -1.99
N LYS A 122 -8.10 -2.28 -2.19
CA LYS A 122 -8.86 -3.38 -1.56
C LYS A 122 -8.72 -3.38 -0.04
N GLU A 123 -7.54 -3.11 0.51
CA GLU A 123 -7.37 -2.97 1.98
C GLU A 123 -8.12 -1.75 2.53
N ALA A 124 -8.30 -0.71 1.70
CA ALA A 124 -9.07 0.47 2.04
C ALA A 124 -10.58 0.33 1.76
N SER A 125 -11.04 -0.85 1.32
CA SER A 125 -12.43 -1.08 0.88
C SER A 125 -12.90 -0.16 -0.26
N ILE A 126 -11.97 0.30 -1.09
CA ILE A 126 -12.25 1.12 -2.28
C ILE A 126 -12.46 0.19 -3.47
N ASN A 127 -13.62 0.28 -4.10
CA ASN A 127 -13.92 -0.51 -5.30
C ASN A 127 -13.23 0.09 -6.54
N SER A 128 -13.23 -0.67 -7.65
CA SER A 128 -12.54 -0.26 -8.88
C SER A 128 -13.13 0.98 -9.55
N ASP A 129 -14.43 1.23 -9.36
CA ASP A 129 -15.10 2.37 -9.98
C ASP A 129 -14.83 3.67 -9.18
N ASP A 130 -14.61 3.57 -7.87
CA ASP A 130 -14.29 4.70 -6.97
C ASP A 130 -12.78 5.00 -6.87
N LEU A 131 -11.92 4.06 -7.28
CA LEU A 131 -10.46 4.21 -7.16
C LEU A 131 -9.95 5.51 -7.80
N LEU A 132 -10.48 5.89 -8.96
CA LEU A 132 -10.01 7.09 -9.64
C LEU A 132 -10.42 8.37 -8.91
N ASN A 133 -11.63 8.41 -8.35
CA ASN A 133 -12.11 9.52 -7.53
C ASN A 133 -11.30 9.63 -6.24
N TRP A 134 -11.00 8.50 -5.62
CA TRP A 134 -10.13 8.47 -4.45
C TRP A 134 -8.72 8.98 -4.76
N VAL A 135 -8.16 8.66 -5.94
CA VAL A 135 -6.88 9.26 -6.36
C VAL A 135 -7.01 10.77 -6.53
N LEU A 136 -8.07 11.27 -7.16
CA LEU A 136 -8.32 12.72 -7.34
C LEU A 136 -8.30 13.47 -6.00
N GLU A 137 -8.97 12.93 -4.98
CA GLU A 137 -9.04 13.54 -3.64
C GLU A 137 -7.69 13.59 -2.91
N ASN A 138 -6.70 12.81 -3.35
CA ASN A 138 -5.44 12.60 -2.64
C ASN A 138 -4.19 13.03 -3.42
N VAL A 139 -4.36 13.77 -4.52
CA VAL A 139 -3.25 14.32 -5.33
C VAL A 139 -3.28 15.84 -5.37
N ASP A 140 -2.19 16.46 -5.87
CA ASP A 140 -2.16 17.91 -6.02
C ASP A 140 -3.15 18.41 -7.09
N LYS A 141 -3.45 19.72 -7.06
CA LYS A 141 -4.38 20.35 -8.02
C LYS A 141 -3.98 20.13 -9.47
N LYS A 142 -2.68 20.04 -9.76
CA LYS A 142 -2.15 19.89 -11.12
C LYS A 142 -2.46 18.50 -11.69
N LEU A 143 -2.18 17.46 -10.92
CA LEU A 143 -2.45 16.09 -11.28
C LEU A 143 -3.97 15.81 -11.26
N HIS A 144 -4.68 16.32 -10.26
CA HIS A 144 -6.14 16.31 -10.18
C HIS A 144 -6.75 16.81 -11.50
N ASN A 145 -6.42 18.04 -11.92
CA ASN A 145 -6.97 18.63 -13.14
C ASN A 145 -6.59 17.85 -14.39
N SER A 146 -5.42 17.20 -14.41
CA SER A 146 -4.98 16.36 -15.53
C SER A 146 -5.79 15.07 -15.64
N ILE A 147 -6.09 14.44 -14.51
CA ILE A 147 -6.95 13.24 -14.41
C ILE A 147 -8.40 13.61 -14.75
N GLN A 148 -8.92 14.70 -14.21
CA GLN A 148 -10.29 15.16 -14.47
C GLN A 148 -10.52 15.42 -15.97
N LYS A 149 -9.61 16.15 -16.63
CA LYS A 149 -9.66 16.37 -18.09
C LYS A 149 -9.63 15.07 -18.90
N CYS A 150 -8.96 14.03 -18.40
CA CYS A 150 -8.93 12.71 -19.01
C CYS A 150 -10.29 11.99 -18.89
N MET A 151 -11.02 12.20 -17.80
CA MET A 151 -12.35 11.63 -17.54
C MET A 151 -13.45 12.34 -18.33
N ASP A 152 -13.45 13.68 -18.37
CA ASP A 152 -14.49 14.49 -19.01
C ASP A 152 -14.65 14.17 -20.51
N GLY A 153 -13.56 13.80 -21.19
CA GLY A 153 -13.58 13.41 -22.60
C GLY A 153 -14.24 12.05 -22.89
N LYS A 154 -14.79 11.35 -21.88
CA LYS A 154 -15.30 9.97 -21.99
C LYS A 154 -16.66 9.78 -21.31
N SER A 155 -17.56 10.76 -21.39
CA SER A 155 -18.86 10.88 -20.68
C SER A 155 -19.79 9.65 -20.61
N LYS A 156 -19.52 8.55 -21.31
CA LYS A 156 -20.28 7.28 -21.26
C LYS A 156 -19.50 6.07 -20.71
N LYS A 157 -18.22 6.22 -20.35
CA LYS A 157 -17.37 5.11 -19.85
C LYS A 157 -17.21 5.20 -18.34
N LYS A 158 -17.26 4.05 -17.65
CA LYS A 158 -16.98 3.99 -16.22
C LYS A 158 -15.56 4.50 -15.91
N PRO A 159 -15.31 5.18 -14.78
CA PRO A 159 -13.99 5.67 -14.40
C PRO A 159 -12.88 4.60 -14.45
N SER A 160 -13.22 3.37 -14.08
CA SER A 160 -12.34 2.19 -14.15
C SER A 160 -11.75 1.92 -15.55
N HIS A 161 -12.44 2.28 -16.64
CA HIS A 161 -11.95 2.07 -18.01
C HIS A 161 -10.89 3.11 -18.44
N CYS A 162 -10.75 4.19 -17.66
CA CYS A 162 -9.73 5.20 -17.86
C CYS A 162 -8.37 4.78 -17.29
N ILE A 163 -8.35 3.74 -16.44
CA ILE A 163 -7.18 3.23 -15.77
C ILE A 163 -6.46 2.23 -16.67
N ASP A 164 -5.16 2.45 -16.87
CA ASP A 164 -4.21 1.46 -17.34
C ASP A 164 -3.22 1.15 -16.21
N TRP A 165 -2.78 -0.09 -16.07
CA TRP A 165 -1.90 -0.50 -14.97
C TRP A 165 -0.43 -0.49 -15.38
N LEU A 166 0.41 0.22 -14.63
CA LEU A 166 1.85 0.06 -14.72
C LEU A 166 2.24 -1.30 -14.13
N PRO A 167 3.15 -2.05 -14.77
CA PRO A 167 3.54 -3.37 -14.29
C PRO A 167 4.18 -3.28 -12.90
N TYR A 168 3.94 -4.30 -12.08
CA TYR A 168 4.68 -4.45 -10.82
C TYR A 168 6.12 -4.86 -11.14
N SER A 169 7.09 -4.15 -10.56
CA SER A 169 8.51 -4.45 -10.73
C SER A 169 9.10 -4.91 -9.40
N SER A 170 9.43 -6.20 -9.32
CA SER A 170 10.11 -6.83 -8.17
C SER A 170 11.61 -6.55 -8.11
N ARG A 171 12.14 -5.72 -9.02
CA ARG A 171 13.55 -5.32 -9.02
C ARG A 171 13.87 -4.66 -7.69
N PHE A 172 14.92 -5.13 -7.03
CA PHE A 172 15.27 -4.63 -5.71
C PHE A 172 15.67 -3.15 -5.75
N ARG A 173 15.04 -2.32 -4.92
CA ARG A 173 15.39 -0.91 -4.71
C ARG A 173 14.78 -0.40 -3.42
N TYR A 174 15.61 0.25 -2.60
CA TYR A 174 15.14 1.15 -1.55
C TYR A 174 15.25 2.60 -2.00
N ILE A 175 14.20 3.38 -1.72
CA ILE A 175 14.21 4.83 -1.82
C ILE A 175 13.92 5.34 -0.43
N PHE A 176 14.74 6.25 0.06
CA PHE A 176 14.54 6.91 1.34
C PHE A 176 13.94 8.30 1.12
N SER A 177 13.12 8.79 2.05
CA SER A 177 12.69 10.20 2.00
C SER A 177 13.88 11.13 2.19
N LYS A 178 13.79 12.33 1.61
CA LYS A 178 14.81 13.36 1.75
C LYS A 178 15.12 13.68 3.20
N ASP A 179 14.08 13.77 4.04
CA ASP A 179 14.22 14.03 5.47
C ASP A 179 15.14 13.02 6.15
N LEU A 180 15.06 11.74 5.77
CA LEU A 180 15.91 10.68 6.32
C LEU A 180 17.36 10.79 5.84
N THR A 181 17.58 11.26 4.62
CA THR A 181 18.92 11.41 4.04
C THR A 181 19.63 12.70 4.45
N GLU A 182 18.86 13.75 4.79
CA GLU A 182 19.38 15.09 5.10
C GLU A 182 19.45 15.38 6.61
N LYS A 183 18.57 14.80 7.42
CA LYS A 183 18.55 14.93 8.89
C LYS A 183 18.22 13.58 9.53
N PRO A 184 19.21 12.71 9.75
CA PRO A 184 18.93 11.41 10.32
C PRO A 184 18.38 11.57 11.73
N TRP A 185 17.32 10.83 12.07
CA TRP A 185 16.65 10.91 13.38
C TRP A 185 17.51 10.42 14.55
N TRP A 186 18.69 9.88 14.27
CA TRP A 186 19.68 9.37 15.24
C TRP A 186 20.88 10.31 15.44
N VAL A 187 20.82 11.54 14.93
CA VAL A 187 21.85 12.58 15.11
C VAL A 187 21.32 13.69 16.01
#